data_AF-A0A954NHW5-F1
#
_entry.id   AF-A0A954NHW5-F1
#
_cell.length_a   1.000
_cell.length_b   1.000
_cell.length_c   1.000
_cell.angle_alpha   90.00
_cell.angle_beta   90.00
_cell.angle_gamma   90.00
#
_symmetry.space_group_name_H-M   'P 1'
#
loop_
_entity.id
_entity.type
_entity.pdbx_description
1 polymer ?
#
loop_
_entity_poly.entity_id
_entity_poly.type
_entity_poly.pdbx_seq_one_letter_code
_entity_poly.pdbx_strand_id
1 'polypeptide(L)'
;MSGNRESLASVATYQRGLLVCIVWHVAEFDARYVIPAKWIRGLVTRMGVASMTNMKEALAELLQRLLIVRESHGELCDTEVRERLDAVIHDGFLNPKPGYCLPVDFAMKSTEGNRLVSESLASFITASSAAAEAEDLGTFHERLDAFQDLDVQVGPKGFCYNDFFGWTDPRRFDADGLLKSR
;
A
#
# COMPACT_ATOMS: atom_id res chain seq x y z
N MET A 1 13.06 3.64 46.60
CA MET A 1 11.99 4.08 45.69
C MET A 1 12.47 5.34 44.97
N SER A 2 12.88 5.22 43.70
CA SER A 2 12.93 6.34 42.76
C SER A 2 12.92 5.72 41.37
N GLY A 3 11.86 6.02 40.63
CA GLY A 3 11.52 5.37 39.36
C GLY A 3 12.31 5.91 38.18
N ASN A 4 12.62 4.98 37.27
CA ASN A 4 13.18 5.21 35.94
C ASN A 4 12.37 6.25 35.17
N ARG A 5 13.04 7.33 34.76
CA ARG A 5 12.63 8.24 33.69
C ARG A 5 13.59 8.04 32.52
N GLU A 6 13.44 6.94 31.79
CA GLU A 6 14.04 6.78 30.47
C GLU A 6 12.99 6.19 29.53
N SER A 7 13.03 6.62 28.27
CA SER A 7 12.16 6.21 27.14
C SER A 7 10.98 7.11 26.80
N LEU A 8 11.27 8.35 26.37
CA LEU A 8 10.41 9.08 25.42
C LEU A 8 11.21 9.78 24.28
N ALA A 9 12.54 9.88 24.40
CA ALA A 9 13.37 10.55 23.38
C ALA A 9 13.73 9.66 22.16
N SER A 10 13.59 8.33 22.27
CA SER A 10 13.97 7.40 21.18
C SER A 10 12.92 7.32 20.07
N VAL A 11 11.63 7.42 20.41
CA VAL A 11 10.52 7.26 19.46
C VAL A 11 10.38 8.47 18.53
N ALA A 12 10.63 9.69 19.03
CA ALA A 12 10.52 10.92 18.24
C ALA A 12 11.61 11.07 17.15
N THR A 13 12.73 10.34 17.27
CA THR A 13 13.82 10.40 16.30
C THR A 13 13.60 9.44 15.13
N TYR A 14 12.91 8.32 15.37
CA TYR A 14 12.64 7.30 14.33
C TYR A 14 11.59 7.79 13.30
N GLN A 15 10.57 8.53 13.75
CA GLN A 15 9.57 9.12 12.84
C GLN A 15 10.14 10.23 11.93
N ARG A 16 11.24 10.89 12.34
CA ARG A 16 11.91 11.90 11.50
C ARG A 16 12.80 11.29 10.41
N GLY A 17 13.35 10.09 10.61
CA GLY A 17 14.16 9.40 9.61
C GLY A 17 13.34 8.88 8.43
N LEU A 18 12.17 8.30 8.70
CA LEU A 18 11.28 7.78 7.65
C LEU A 18 10.64 8.90 6.81
N LEU A 19 10.32 10.04 7.43
CA LEU A 19 9.75 11.19 6.73
C LEU A 19 10.74 11.82 5.72
N VAL A 20 12.04 11.87 6.04
CA VAL A 20 13.01 12.59 5.22
C VAL A 20 13.36 11.84 3.93
N CYS A 21 13.29 10.50 3.91
CA CYS A 21 13.49 9.73 2.68
C CYS A 21 12.28 9.75 1.73
N ILE A 22 11.06 9.94 2.25
CA ILE A 22 9.83 9.90 1.44
C ILE A 22 9.47 11.30 0.90
N VAL A 23 9.76 12.36 1.65
CA VAL A 23 9.33 13.74 1.29
C VAL A 23 10.12 14.35 0.13
N TRP A 24 11.29 13.82 -0.25
CA TRP A 24 12.10 14.39 -1.34
C TRP A 24 11.71 13.97 -2.77
N HIS A 25 10.72 13.08 -2.97
CA HIS A 25 10.40 12.56 -4.32
C HIS A 25 8.96 12.81 -4.81
N VAL A 26 8.08 13.42 -4.02
CA VAL A 26 6.65 13.58 -4.37
C VAL A 26 6.35 14.86 -5.18
N ALA A 27 7.36 15.68 -5.50
CA ALA A 27 7.14 17.04 -6.01
C ALA A 27 7.02 17.21 -7.55
N GLU A 28 7.20 16.18 -8.37
CA GLU A 28 7.10 16.32 -9.83
C GLU A 28 6.25 15.21 -10.48
N PHE A 29 4.93 15.32 -10.33
CA PHE A 29 3.99 14.66 -11.23
C PHE A 29 4.06 15.39 -12.58
N ASP A 30 4.96 14.92 -13.44
CA ASP A 30 5.31 15.52 -14.73
C ASP A 30 4.12 15.59 -15.70
N ALA A 31 3.86 16.78 -16.23
CA ALA A 31 2.75 17.15 -17.12
C ALA A 31 2.81 16.52 -18.53
N ARG A 32 3.57 15.43 -18.71
CA ARG A 32 3.76 14.73 -20.00
C ARG A 32 2.82 13.55 -20.22
N TYR A 33 1.95 13.23 -19.26
CA TYR A 33 0.97 12.15 -19.40
C TYR A 33 -0.32 12.60 -20.09
N VAL A 34 -0.63 11.97 -21.23
CA VAL A 34 -2.00 11.94 -21.78
C VAL A 34 -2.82 10.94 -20.98
N ILE A 35 -3.21 11.31 -19.76
CA ILE A 35 -4.29 10.61 -19.06
C ILE A 35 -5.55 10.82 -19.92
N PRO A 36 -6.28 9.77 -20.35
CA PRO A 36 -7.47 9.99 -21.16
C PRO A 36 -8.43 10.86 -20.35
N ALA A 37 -8.89 11.99 -20.91
CA ALA A 37 -9.60 13.04 -20.18
C ALA A 37 -10.81 12.55 -19.35
N LYS A 38 -11.39 11.41 -19.73
CA LYS A 38 -12.44 10.70 -18.99
C LYS A 38 -12.04 10.24 -17.58
N TRP A 39 -10.75 10.05 -17.30
CA TRP A 39 -10.21 9.66 -16.00
C TRP A 39 -9.76 10.86 -15.15
N ILE A 40 -9.42 11.99 -15.79
CA ILE A 40 -8.99 13.24 -15.10
C ILE A 40 -10.14 13.86 -14.30
N ARG A 41 -11.39 13.81 -14.81
CA ARG A 41 -12.56 14.36 -14.10
C ARG A 41 -12.85 13.70 -12.75
N GLY A 42 -12.33 12.50 -12.49
CA GLY A 42 -12.43 11.83 -11.19
C GLY A 42 -11.24 12.07 -10.26
N LEU A 43 -10.03 12.24 -10.82
CA LEU A 43 -8.78 12.36 -10.05
C LEU A 43 -8.60 13.74 -9.39
N VAL A 44 -8.90 14.83 -10.10
CA VAL A 44 -8.46 16.18 -9.69
C VAL A 44 -9.33 16.78 -8.56
N THR A 45 -10.50 16.22 -8.27
CA THR A 45 -11.39 16.77 -7.22
C THR A 45 -11.09 16.25 -5.81
N ARG A 46 -10.21 15.24 -5.64
CA ARG A 46 -9.89 14.63 -4.32
C ARG A 46 -8.39 14.62 -3.95
N MET A 47 -7.50 15.15 -4.79
CA MET A 47 -6.05 15.24 -4.51
C MET A 47 -5.64 16.45 -3.65
N GLY A 48 -6.52 16.93 -2.77
CA GLY A 48 -6.01 17.56 -1.55
C GLY A 48 -5.31 16.47 -0.75
N VAL A 49 -4.20 16.78 -0.09
CA VAL A 49 -3.55 15.89 0.88
C VAL A 49 -4.50 15.70 2.09
N ALA A 50 -5.61 15.01 1.86
CA ALA A 50 -6.44 14.47 2.90
C ALA A 50 -5.67 13.27 3.42
N SER A 51 -5.24 13.33 4.68
CA SER A 51 -4.98 12.13 5.47
C SER A 51 -6.12 11.17 5.17
N MET A 52 -5.87 10.10 4.39
CA MET A 52 -6.87 9.05 4.22
C MET A 52 -7.19 8.56 5.62
N THR A 53 -8.41 8.80 6.04
CA THR A 53 -8.77 8.64 7.45
C THR A 53 -9.18 7.22 7.78
N ASN A 54 -9.41 6.40 6.75
CA ASN A 54 -9.87 5.03 6.91
C ASN A 54 -9.24 4.08 5.88
N MET A 55 -9.28 2.78 6.20
CA MET A 55 -8.61 1.73 5.45
C MET A 55 -9.23 1.51 4.07
N LYS A 56 -10.54 1.69 3.95
CA LYS A 56 -11.25 1.57 2.66
C LYS A 56 -10.80 2.62 1.65
N GLU A 57 -10.56 3.86 2.09
CA GLU A 57 -10.04 4.94 1.25
C GLU A 57 -8.61 4.62 0.77
N ALA A 58 -7.75 4.14 1.68
CA ALA A 58 -6.38 3.73 1.33
C ALA A 58 -6.37 2.60 0.30
N LEU A 59 -7.21 1.58 0.50
CA LEU A 59 -7.37 0.48 -0.44
C LEU A 59 -7.90 0.96 -1.79
N ALA A 60 -8.95 1.79 -1.81
CA ALA A 60 -9.52 2.33 -3.04
C ALA A 60 -8.48 3.10 -3.86
N GLU A 61 -7.65 3.91 -3.21
CA GLU A 61 -6.58 4.64 -3.88
C GLU A 61 -5.52 3.71 -4.48
N LEU A 62 -5.06 2.70 -3.71
CA LEU A 62 -4.12 1.69 -4.23
C LEU A 62 -4.69 1.02 -5.48
N LEU A 63 -5.92 0.51 -5.41
CA LEU A 63 -6.55 -0.20 -6.52
C LEU A 63 -6.72 0.71 -7.74
N GLN A 64 -7.07 1.98 -7.53
CA GLN A 64 -7.21 2.94 -8.62
C GLN A 64 -5.87 3.23 -9.31
N ARG A 65 -4.78 3.35 -8.54
CA ARG A 65 -3.42 3.54 -9.09
C ARG A 65 -2.95 2.30 -9.84
N LEU A 66 -3.13 1.09 -9.28
CA LEU A 66 -2.78 -0.17 -9.93
C LEU A 66 -3.60 -0.39 -11.22
N LEU A 67 -4.88 -0.01 -11.24
CA LEU A 67 -5.69 -0.06 -12.45
C LEU A 67 -5.11 0.84 -13.56
N ILE A 68 -4.65 2.04 -13.23
CA ILE A 68 -4.00 2.95 -14.20
C ILE A 68 -2.69 2.35 -14.72
N VAL A 69 -1.89 1.75 -13.82
CA VAL A 69 -0.66 1.05 -14.21
C VAL A 69 -0.99 -0.11 -15.14
N ARG A 70 -1.97 -0.95 -14.82
CA ARG A 70 -2.39 -2.08 -15.66
C ARG A 70 -2.76 -1.67 -17.07
N GLU A 71 -3.55 -0.60 -17.22
CA GLU A 71 -4.01 -0.12 -18.52
C GLU A 71 -2.84 0.38 -19.40
N SER A 72 -1.76 0.85 -18.78
CA SER A 72 -0.57 1.37 -19.47
C SER A 72 0.55 0.33 -19.59
N HIS A 73 0.60 -0.62 -18.66
CA HIS A 73 1.65 -1.62 -18.44
C HIS A 73 1.01 -2.97 -18.09
N GLY A 74 0.60 -3.73 -19.11
CA GLY A 74 -0.11 -5.00 -18.93
C GLY A 74 0.66 -6.09 -18.16
N GLU A 75 1.99 -5.96 -18.07
CA GLU A 75 2.89 -6.83 -17.29
C GLU A 75 2.58 -6.85 -15.79
N LEU A 76 1.83 -5.88 -15.27
CA LEU A 76 1.37 -5.90 -13.87
C LEU A 76 0.60 -7.19 -13.51
N CYS A 77 -0.02 -7.84 -14.49
CA CYS A 77 -0.75 -9.08 -14.30
C CYS A 77 0.15 -10.35 -14.38
N ASP A 78 1.43 -10.20 -14.69
CA ASP A 78 2.36 -11.34 -14.76
C ASP A 78 2.57 -11.95 -13.37
N THR A 79 2.68 -13.28 -13.32
CA THR A 79 2.74 -14.03 -12.06
C THR A 79 3.85 -13.53 -11.13
N GLU A 80 5.06 -13.33 -11.65
CA GLU A 80 6.20 -12.88 -10.85
C GLU A 80 5.99 -11.46 -10.29
N VAL A 81 5.36 -10.57 -11.06
CA VAL A 81 5.03 -9.22 -10.60
C VAL A 81 4.02 -9.30 -9.45
N ARG A 82 2.97 -10.10 -9.61
CA ARG A 82 1.93 -10.28 -8.58
C ARG A 82 2.47 -10.91 -7.29
N GLU A 83 3.38 -11.88 -7.39
CA GLU A 83 4.05 -12.46 -6.22
C GLU A 83 4.87 -11.40 -5.46
N ARG A 84 5.56 -10.51 -6.17
CA ARG A 84 6.30 -9.41 -5.55
C ARG A 84 5.37 -8.36 -4.93
N LEU A 85 4.24 -8.05 -5.56
CA LEU A 85 3.20 -7.20 -4.98
C LEU A 85 2.68 -7.76 -3.65
N ASP A 86 2.33 -9.05 -3.63
CA ASP A 86 1.82 -9.73 -2.45
C ASP A 86 2.84 -9.72 -1.31
N ALA A 87 4.10 -10.01 -1.61
CA ALA A 87 5.19 -9.95 -0.63
C ALA A 87 5.36 -8.55 -0.01
N VAL A 88 5.19 -7.49 -0.80
CA VAL A 88 5.24 -6.12 -0.29
C VAL A 88 4.09 -5.82 0.67
N ILE A 89 2.86 -6.18 0.31
CA ILE A 89 1.70 -5.94 1.17
C ILE A 89 1.82 -6.75 2.47
N HIS A 90 2.27 -8.00 2.35
CA HIS A 90 2.51 -8.86 3.48
C HIS A 90 3.50 -8.24 4.48
N ASP A 91 4.70 -7.90 4.02
CA ASP A 91 5.78 -7.44 4.91
C ASP A 91 5.69 -5.95 5.28
N GLY A 92 5.04 -5.15 4.44
CA GLY A 92 4.90 -3.71 4.62
C GLY A 92 3.65 -3.29 5.39
N PHE A 93 2.58 -4.08 5.36
CA PHE A 93 1.30 -3.71 5.99
C PHE A 93 0.68 -4.81 6.86
N LEU A 94 0.54 -6.04 6.36
CA LEU A 94 -0.18 -7.10 7.07
C LEU A 94 0.60 -7.62 8.29
N ASN A 95 1.90 -7.84 8.11
CA ASN A 95 2.86 -8.26 9.13
C ASN A 95 4.06 -7.31 9.10
N PRO A 96 3.89 -6.06 9.58
CA PRO A 96 4.86 -4.99 9.39
C PRO A 96 6.21 -5.34 10.04
N LYS A 97 7.24 -5.51 9.22
CA LYS A 97 8.60 -5.81 9.70
C LYS A 97 9.35 -4.52 10.06
N PRO A 98 9.92 -4.41 11.27
CA PRO A 98 10.77 -3.26 11.62
C PRO A 98 11.92 -3.08 10.62
N GLY A 99 12.07 -1.87 10.09
CA GLY A 99 13.11 -1.56 9.11
C GLY A 99 12.86 -2.12 7.70
N TYR A 100 11.63 -2.54 7.38
CA TYR A 100 11.27 -2.94 6.02
C TYR A 100 11.54 -1.83 5.01
N CYS A 101 12.18 -2.21 3.90
CA CYS A 101 12.44 -1.33 2.76
C CYS A 101 11.68 -1.83 1.55
N LEU A 102 10.98 -0.92 0.88
CA LEU A 102 10.24 -1.23 -0.32
C LEU A 102 11.19 -1.61 -1.47
N PRO A 103 10.92 -2.69 -2.23
CA PRO A 103 11.71 -3.01 -3.40
C PRO A 103 11.52 -1.97 -4.51
N VAL A 104 12.56 -1.81 -5.31
CA VAL A 104 12.58 -0.94 -6.50
C VAL A 104 12.32 -1.71 -7.80
N ASP A 105 12.41 -3.04 -7.76
CA ASP A 105 12.17 -3.92 -8.90
C ASP A 105 11.07 -4.95 -8.62
N PHE A 106 10.00 -4.85 -9.39
CA PHE A 106 8.83 -5.73 -9.36
C PHE A 106 8.81 -6.70 -10.54
N ALA A 107 9.92 -6.93 -11.24
CA ALA A 107 10.01 -7.78 -12.45
C ALA A 107 9.23 -7.24 -13.66
N MET A 108 8.83 -5.97 -13.62
CA MET A 108 8.24 -5.31 -14.78
C MET A 108 9.33 -5.04 -15.82
N LYS A 109 9.03 -5.24 -17.11
CA LYS A 109 9.98 -4.96 -18.19
C LYS A 109 10.22 -3.46 -18.33
N SER A 110 9.21 -2.65 -18.01
CA SER A 110 9.33 -1.20 -18.04
C SER A 110 9.82 -0.66 -16.69
N THR A 111 10.91 0.11 -16.72
CA THR A 111 11.41 0.87 -15.55
C THR A 111 10.34 1.79 -14.99
N GLU A 112 9.53 2.38 -15.87
CA GLU A 112 8.42 3.26 -15.48
C GLU A 112 7.30 2.49 -14.76
N GLY A 113 6.95 1.29 -15.22
CA GLY A 113 5.98 0.44 -14.53
C GLY A 113 6.45 0.11 -13.11
N ASN A 114 7.71 -0.30 -12.96
CA ASN A 114 8.33 -0.57 -11.65
C ASN A 114 8.22 0.65 -10.72
N ARG A 115 8.56 1.85 -11.23
CA ARG A 115 8.47 3.10 -10.46
C ARG A 115 7.04 3.39 -10.01
N LEU A 116 6.06 3.32 -10.92
CA LEU A 116 4.66 3.62 -10.62
C LEU A 116 4.06 2.63 -9.61
N VAL A 117 4.41 1.35 -9.69
CA VAL A 117 4.02 0.33 -8.71
C VAL A 117 4.64 0.64 -7.35
N SER A 118 5.95 0.92 -7.31
CA SER A 118 6.66 1.27 -6.08
C SER A 118 6.01 2.48 -5.38
N GLU A 119 5.74 3.56 -6.11
CA GLU A 119 5.08 4.76 -5.57
C GLU A 119 3.67 4.49 -5.07
N SER A 120 2.92 3.64 -5.77
CA SER A 120 1.56 3.24 -5.36
C SER A 120 1.59 2.48 -4.04
N LEU A 121 2.52 1.53 -3.89
CA LEU A 121 2.67 0.73 -2.68
C LEU A 121 3.22 1.55 -1.52
N ALA A 122 4.20 2.42 -1.75
CA ALA A 122 4.74 3.32 -0.72
C ALA A 122 3.64 4.22 -0.12
N SER A 123 2.82 4.82 -1.00
CA SER A 123 1.71 5.66 -0.61
C SER A 123 0.67 4.87 0.17
N PHE A 124 0.33 3.66 -0.30
CA PHE A 124 -0.60 2.78 0.40
C PHE A 124 -0.09 2.40 1.79
N ILE A 125 1.13 1.86 1.92
CA ILE A 125 1.70 1.42 3.21
C ILE A 125 1.68 2.55 4.25
N THR A 126 2.00 3.76 3.82
CA THR A 126 1.97 4.95 4.70
C THR A 126 0.55 5.24 5.18
N ALA A 127 -0.41 5.28 4.24
CA ALA A 127 -1.80 5.59 4.55
C ALA A 127 -2.51 4.49 5.34
N SER A 128 -2.32 3.23 4.95
CA SER A 128 -2.93 2.07 5.58
C SER A 128 -2.37 1.84 6.98
N SER A 129 -1.09 2.15 7.23
CA SER A 129 -0.55 2.11 8.60
C SER A 129 -1.22 3.12 9.52
N ALA A 130 -1.44 4.35 9.05
CA ALA A 130 -2.15 5.38 9.80
C ALA A 130 -3.64 5.01 10.01
N ALA A 131 -4.29 4.48 8.97
CA ALA A 131 -5.67 4.02 9.05
C ALA A 131 -5.83 2.84 10.02
N ALA A 132 -4.91 1.88 9.98
CA ALA A 132 -4.91 0.73 10.89
C ALA A 132 -4.72 1.15 12.35
N GLU A 133 -3.92 2.18 12.64
CA GLU A 133 -3.83 2.75 13.99
C GLU A 133 -5.14 3.45 14.39
N ALA A 134 -5.75 4.22 13.48
CA ALA A 134 -6.99 4.93 13.75
C ALA A 134 -8.22 4.01 13.94
N GLU A 135 -8.22 2.84 13.29
CA GLU A 135 -9.28 1.84 13.32
C GLU A 135 -9.01 0.67 14.28
N ASP A 136 -7.90 0.73 15.03
CA ASP A 136 -7.47 -0.32 15.98
C ASP A 136 -7.28 -1.71 15.31
N LEU A 137 -6.79 -1.73 14.07
CA LEU A 137 -6.43 -2.95 13.33
C LEU A 137 -5.04 -3.42 13.77
N GLY A 138 -4.98 -3.98 14.99
CA GLY A 138 -3.73 -4.34 15.65
C GLY A 138 -3.13 -5.67 15.20
N THR A 139 -3.95 -6.59 14.68
CA THR A 139 -3.52 -7.96 14.34
C THR A 139 -3.37 -8.17 12.84
N PHE A 140 -2.61 -9.21 12.45
CA PHE A 140 -2.50 -9.66 11.07
C PHE A 140 -3.88 -9.94 10.45
N HIS A 141 -4.76 -10.65 11.17
CA HIS A 141 -6.07 -11.05 10.68
C HIS A 141 -7.00 -9.86 10.46
N GLU A 142 -7.00 -8.87 11.36
CA GLU A 142 -7.81 -7.65 11.19
C GLU A 142 -7.34 -6.83 9.98
N ARG A 143 -6.02 -6.70 9.80
CA ARG A 143 -5.44 -6.01 8.63
C ARG A 143 -5.72 -6.75 7.33
N LEU A 144 -5.64 -8.09 7.36
CA LEU A 144 -5.94 -8.92 6.20
C LEU A 144 -7.43 -8.82 5.84
N ASP A 145 -8.34 -8.87 6.81
CA ASP A 145 -9.77 -8.70 6.57
C ASP A 145 -10.09 -7.34 5.94
N ALA A 146 -9.52 -6.27 6.49
CA ALA A 146 -9.70 -4.92 5.96
C ALA A 146 -9.05 -4.70 4.57
N PHE A 147 -7.95 -5.40 4.27
CA PHE A 147 -7.32 -5.37 2.95
C PHE A 147 -8.12 -6.16 1.91
N GLN A 148 -8.75 -7.26 2.32
CA GLN A 148 -9.52 -8.16 1.46
C GLN A 148 -11.01 -7.76 1.33
N ASP A 149 -11.29 -6.46 1.45
CA ASP A 149 -12.65 -5.93 1.37
C ASP A 149 -13.16 -5.91 -0.08
N LEU A 150 -14.15 -6.76 -0.38
CA LEU A 150 -14.78 -6.88 -1.69
C LEU A 150 -15.75 -5.74 -2.01
N ASP A 151 -16.15 -4.94 -1.01
CA ASP A 151 -16.98 -3.76 -1.23
C ASP A 151 -16.17 -2.59 -1.82
N VAL A 152 -14.84 -2.63 -1.68
CA VAL A 152 -13.94 -1.62 -2.26
C VAL A 152 -13.65 -1.99 -3.72
N GLN A 153 -14.32 -1.27 -4.63
CA GLN A 153 -14.22 -1.49 -6.07
C GLN A 153 -13.86 -0.21 -6.82
N VAL A 154 -13.08 -0.34 -7.89
CA VAL A 154 -12.63 0.77 -8.74
C VAL A 154 -12.86 0.52 -10.23
N GLY A 155 -13.04 1.63 -10.96
CA GLY A 155 -13.26 1.60 -12.40
C GLY A 155 -14.62 1.02 -12.83
N PRO A 156 -14.95 1.10 -14.13
CA PRO A 156 -16.27 0.74 -14.65
C PRO A 156 -16.58 -0.77 -14.61
N LYS A 157 -15.56 -1.62 -14.40
CA LYS A 157 -15.71 -3.08 -14.31
C LYS A 157 -15.76 -3.58 -12.86
N GLY A 158 -15.67 -2.69 -11.87
CA GLY A 158 -15.70 -3.05 -10.46
C GLY A 158 -14.49 -3.88 -10.01
N PHE A 159 -13.27 -3.45 -10.40
CA PHE A 159 -12.05 -4.15 -9.98
C PHE A 159 -11.86 -4.02 -8.47
N CYS A 160 -11.59 -5.12 -7.81
CA CYS A 160 -11.35 -5.21 -6.37
C CYS A 160 -9.93 -5.72 -6.10
N TYR A 161 -9.55 -5.86 -4.83
CA TYR A 161 -8.23 -6.35 -4.45
C TYR A 161 -7.91 -7.74 -5.06
N ASN A 162 -8.90 -8.64 -5.13
CA ASN A 162 -8.72 -10.01 -5.61
C ASN A 162 -8.27 -10.07 -7.08
N ASP A 163 -8.57 -9.04 -7.88
CA ASP A 163 -8.12 -8.94 -9.27
C ASP A 163 -6.60 -8.70 -9.39
N PHE A 164 -5.96 -8.15 -8.35
CA PHE A 164 -4.53 -7.84 -8.33
C PHE A 164 -3.75 -8.79 -7.43
N PHE A 165 -4.25 -9.07 -6.23
CA PHE A 165 -3.54 -9.84 -5.20
C PHE A 165 -4.03 -11.29 -5.09
N GLY A 166 -5.25 -11.58 -5.57
CA GLY A 166 -5.91 -12.85 -5.31
C GLY A 166 -6.44 -12.96 -3.88
N TRP A 167 -7.12 -14.06 -3.56
CA TRP A 167 -7.67 -14.31 -2.22
C TRP A 167 -6.71 -15.13 -1.36
N THR A 168 -6.42 -14.61 -0.17
CA THR A 168 -5.62 -15.28 0.86
C THR A 168 -6.55 -15.82 1.95
N ASP A 169 -6.51 -17.14 2.17
CA ASP A 169 -7.28 -17.80 3.23
C ASP A 169 -6.67 -17.49 4.61
N PRO A 170 -7.36 -16.71 5.47
CA PRO A 170 -6.81 -16.31 6.77
C PRO A 170 -6.50 -17.49 7.70
N ARG A 171 -7.14 -18.66 7.48
CA ARG A 171 -6.95 -19.85 8.31
C ARG A 171 -5.57 -20.47 8.16
N ARG A 172 -4.89 -20.19 7.04
CA ARG A 172 -3.51 -20.65 6.77
C ARG A 172 -2.47 -19.98 7.65
N PHE A 173 -2.82 -18.89 8.32
CA PHE A 173 -1.93 -18.11 9.15
C PHE A 173 -2.27 -18.27 10.64
N ASP A 174 -1.25 -18.24 11.48
CA ASP A 174 -1.39 -18.08 12.93
C ASP A 174 -1.54 -16.59 13.32
N ALA A 175 -1.65 -16.33 14.62
CA ALA A 175 -1.88 -14.98 15.14
C ALA A 175 -0.75 -13.99 14.81
N ASP A 176 0.45 -14.50 14.54
CA ASP A 176 1.64 -13.71 14.20
C ASP A 176 1.78 -13.51 12.67
N GLY A 177 0.78 -13.95 11.89
CA GLY A 177 0.80 -13.88 10.44
C GLY A 177 1.81 -14.84 9.80
N LEU A 178 2.22 -15.91 10.50
CA LEU A 178 3.07 -16.95 9.94
C LEU A 178 2.24 -18.09 9.38
N LEU A 179 2.71 -18.70 8.29
CA LEU A 179 2.06 -19.89 7.74
C LEU A 179 2.09 -21.03 8.76
N LYS A 180 0.93 -21.56 9.10
CA LYS A 180 0.82 -22.76 9.92
C LYS A 180 1.49 -23.91 9.18
N SER A 181 2.51 -24.51 9.80
CA SER A 181 3.05 -25.79 9.34
C SER A 181 1.89 -26.80 9.34
N ARG A 182 1.69 -27.47 8.20
CA ARG A 182 0.67 -28.53 8.08
C ARG A 182 0.94 -29.67 9.04
#